data_AF-A0A2T7NZ49-F1
#
_entry.id   AF-A0A2T7NZ49-F1
#
_cell.length_a   1.000
_cell.length_b   1.000
_cell.length_c   1.000
_cell.angle_alpha   90.00
_cell.angle_beta   90.00
_cell.angle_gamma   90.00
#
_symmetry.space_group_name_H-M   'P 1'
#
loop_
_entity.id
_entity.type
_entity.pdbx_description
1 polymer ?
#
loop_
_entity_poly.entity_id
_entity_poly.type
_entity_poly.pdbx_seq_one_letter_code
_entity_poly.pdbx_strand_id
1 'polypeptide(L)'
;MLRIDETGNVLEGSVDAVRDAALEGSLLRVVLNALELYSLNIENVNVRDDHLCGESVWHVTHNGTHVSTTVAWVHMLLCTTGEAHVVQTNFSRPPDSGFKPNASTTELTTDALVNFGKLYDSRLPMTWYVKRISCDSKPVYSHYLDGSRVTGSFADLHYMAHLGEVHCVMRDRGYAFFMNNVVITNDTVNGQSLNHLGQQFTTQALTFKSPPYYWFSSWSTDGKRDNSRWFVGTAQPRGHNNDYVALDWYVDSCWRLVYENDQYGLPKSGSLDELILMISLGHRVRVMVDDTVVEANSIRVTDGFVIAQTLEEMGRRRTGSSDNFFFNTEAMWKWSTIHTTGTVRDVYISVNTMKTMRRDWRSTSVRWMVDTRSWKRMLSTNNHGQVTSGQVPDLIAAVTNGASIRFNLQQDVAAGFFFTNADNVRVDNGVVFAQCLRHISDKRSIKANEYEIQLKPFYWFLMISSLGDMAMSAWHVEMREQLYDSVAPEANITWFASF
;
A
#
# COMPACT_ATOMS: atom_id res chain seq x y z
N MET A 1 0.80 9.27 -19.93
CA MET A 1 -0.04 8.07 -20.15
C MET A 1 0.60 7.29 -21.30
N LEU A 2 0.46 5.95 -21.29
CA LEU A 2 0.79 5.06 -22.39
C LEU A 2 -0.33 4.03 -22.53
N ARG A 3 -0.86 3.82 -23.72
CA ARG A 3 -1.87 2.79 -24.01
C ARG A 3 -1.28 1.77 -24.98
N ILE A 4 -1.43 0.49 -24.65
CA ILE A 4 -0.98 -0.62 -25.48
C ILE A 4 -2.13 -1.60 -25.78
N ASP A 5 -2.08 -2.24 -26.94
CA ASP A 5 -3.04 -3.26 -27.36
C ASP A 5 -2.67 -4.67 -26.85
N GLU A 6 -3.53 -5.65 -27.12
CA GLU A 6 -3.33 -7.06 -26.78
C GLU A 6 -2.13 -7.72 -27.47
N THR A 7 -1.49 -7.07 -28.43
CA THR A 7 -0.26 -7.55 -29.06
C THR A 7 0.97 -6.83 -28.53
N GLY A 8 0.82 -5.86 -27.63
CA GLY A 8 1.90 -5.06 -27.07
C GLY A 8 2.28 -3.86 -27.92
N ASN A 9 1.54 -3.53 -28.97
CA ASN A 9 1.81 -2.32 -29.76
C ASN A 9 1.33 -1.09 -29.00
N VAL A 10 2.09 0.00 -29.11
CA VAL A 10 1.70 1.30 -28.57
C VAL A 10 0.59 1.90 -29.42
N LEU A 11 -0.57 2.12 -28.79
CA LEU A 11 -1.72 2.81 -29.38
C LEU A 11 -1.66 4.32 -29.13
N GLU A 12 -1.19 4.72 -27.95
CA GLU A 12 -1.11 6.13 -27.52
C GLU A 12 0.03 6.33 -26.50
N GLY A 13 0.67 7.49 -26.49
CA GLY A 13 1.73 7.82 -25.52
C GLY A 13 3.11 7.27 -25.90
N SER A 14 3.99 7.10 -24.90
CA SER A 14 5.37 6.67 -25.11
C SER A 14 5.86 5.79 -23.95
N VAL A 15 6.49 4.66 -24.29
CA VAL A 15 7.14 3.76 -23.32
C VAL A 15 8.29 4.48 -22.64
N ASP A 16 9.10 5.24 -23.40
CA ASP A 16 10.20 6.03 -22.86
C ASP A 16 9.69 7.05 -21.83
N ALA A 17 8.56 7.73 -22.10
CA ALA A 17 8.01 8.70 -21.16
C ALA A 17 7.51 8.07 -19.85
N VAL A 18 6.96 6.84 -19.90
CA VAL A 18 6.59 6.10 -18.67
C VAL A 18 7.84 5.59 -17.95
N ARG A 19 8.84 5.12 -18.70
CA ARG A 19 10.13 4.69 -18.14
C ARG A 19 10.83 5.82 -17.43
N ASP A 20 10.97 6.96 -18.07
CA ASP A 20 11.65 8.12 -17.51
C ASP A 20 10.89 8.59 -16.26
N ALA A 21 9.55 8.66 -16.31
CA ALA A 21 8.76 9.01 -15.13
C ALA A 21 8.95 8.02 -13.96
N ALA A 22 9.07 6.72 -14.23
CA ALA A 22 9.35 5.71 -13.21
C ALA A 22 10.75 5.92 -12.59
N LEU A 23 11.75 6.21 -13.43
CA LEU A 23 13.12 6.49 -13.00
C LEU A 23 13.28 7.88 -12.33
N GLU A 24 12.29 8.75 -12.49
CA GLU A 24 12.10 10.01 -11.77
C GLU A 24 11.26 9.84 -10.47
N GLY A 25 10.98 8.60 -10.06
CA GLY A 25 10.25 8.29 -8.83
C GLY A 25 8.75 8.55 -8.87
N SER A 26 8.16 8.77 -10.05
CA SER A 26 6.71 8.99 -10.17
C SER A 26 5.90 7.75 -9.76
N LEU A 27 4.69 7.99 -9.26
CA LEU A 27 3.71 6.94 -9.00
C LEU A 27 3.14 6.41 -10.31
N LEU A 28 3.09 5.09 -10.45
CA LEU A 28 2.49 4.44 -11.60
C LEU A 28 1.21 3.70 -11.22
N ARG A 29 0.28 3.68 -12.17
CA ARG A 29 -0.95 2.88 -12.10
C ARG A 29 -1.22 2.26 -13.45
N VAL A 30 -1.73 1.04 -13.45
CA VAL A 30 -2.08 0.32 -14.67
C VAL A 30 -3.58 0.05 -14.67
N VAL A 31 -4.23 0.36 -15.79
CA VAL A 31 -5.60 -0.03 -16.08
C VAL A 31 -5.58 -1.13 -17.14
N LEU A 32 -5.97 -2.34 -16.75
CA LEU A 32 -6.15 -3.47 -17.66
C LEU A 32 -7.51 -3.35 -18.35
N ASN A 33 -7.54 -3.38 -19.68
CA ASN A 33 -8.75 -3.23 -20.49
C ASN A 33 -9.18 -4.59 -21.06
N ALA A 34 -9.35 -5.60 -20.20
CA ALA A 34 -9.75 -6.94 -20.61
C ALA A 34 -11.29 -7.07 -20.71
N LEU A 35 -11.85 -8.26 -20.44
CA LEU A 35 -13.30 -8.46 -20.32
C LEU A 35 -13.91 -7.56 -19.23
N GLU A 36 -13.16 -7.34 -18.16
CA GLU A 36 -13.44 -6.36 -17.11
C GLU A 36 -12.29 -5.35 -17.05
N LEU A 37 -12.60 -4.12 -16.63
CA LEU A 37 -11.58 -3.10 -16.41
C LEU A 37 -11.03 -3.25 -14.99
N TYR A 38 -9.70 -3.36 -14.84
CA TYR A 38 -9.04 -3.37 -13.53
C TYR A 38 -8.02 -2.24 -13.42
N SER A 39 -8.16 -1.37 -12.42
CA SER A 39 -7.21 -0.33 -12.05
C SER A 39 -6.36 -0.79 -10.85
N LEU A 40 -5.05 -0.86 -11.05
CA LEU A 40 -4.07 -1.46 -10.13
C LEU A 40 -2.96 -0.47 -9.77
N ASN A 41 -2.68 -0.32 -8.47
CA ASN A 41 -1.50 0.41 -8.01
C ASN A 41 -0.24 -0.39 -8.31
N ILE A 42 0.82 0.30 -8.76
CA ILE A 42 2.13 -0.32 -8.96
C ILE A 42 3.03 0.06 -7.79
N GLU A 43 3.50 -0.95 -7.07
CA GLU A 43 4.27 -0.78 -5.84
C GLU A 43 5.77 -0.64 -6.12
N ASN A 44 6.26 -1.35 -7.12
CA ASN A 44 7.63 -1.26 -7.60
C ASN A 44 7.70 -1.51 -9.10
N VAL A 45 8.76 -0.99 -9.71
CA VAL A 45 8.98 -1.01 -11.14
C VAL A 45 10.40 -1.49 -11.42
N ASN A 46 10.49 -2.48 -12.30
CA ASN A 46 11.75 -2.97 -12.84
C ASN A 46 11.91 -2.45 -14.26
N VAL A 47 13.03 -1.79 -14.53
CA VAL A 47 13.39 -1.21 -15.81
C VAL A 47 14.68 -1.86 -16.27
N ARG A 48 14.60 -2.55 -17.41
CA ARG A 48 15.76 -3.13 -18.07
C ARG A 48 15.62 -2.95 -19.57
N ASP A 49 16.58 -2.25 -20.16
CA ASP A 49 16.58 -1.91 -21.58
C ASP A 49 15.27 -1.19 -21.98
N ASP A 50 14.49 -1.76 -22.89
CA ASP A 50 13.17 -1.30 -23.33
C ASP A 50 11.99 -1.96 -22.58
N HIS A 51 12.28 -2.85 -21.63
CA HIS A 51 11.28 -3.56 -20.85
C HIS A 51 11.07 -2.86 -19.50
N LEU A 52 9.86 -2.31 -19.31
CA LEU A 52 9.39 -1.81 -18.04
C LEU A 52 8.29 -2.73 -17.52
N CYS A 53 8.45 -3.24 -16.30
CA CYS A 53 7.46 -4.08 -15.64
C CYS A 53 7.16 -3.56 -14.24
N GLY A 54 5.88 -3.41 -13.91
CA GLY A 54 5.36 -2.94 -12.64
C GLY A 54 4.69 -4.06 -11.87
N GLU A 55 4.94 -4.13 -10.57
CA GLU A 55 4.35 -5.12 -9.67
C GLU A 55 3.16 -4.53 -8.88
N SER A 56 2.04 -5.27 -8.84
CA SER A 56 0.87 -5.01 -7.99
C SER A 56 0.66 -6.20 -7.05
N VAL A 57 0.73 -5.97 -5.73
CA VAL A 57 0.69 -7.06 -4.73
C VAL A 57 -0.61 -7.14 -3.92
N TRP A 58 -1.41 -6.08 -3.91
CA TRP A 58 -2.62 -5.96 -3.07
C TRP A 58 -3.89 -6.24 -3.87
N HIS A 59 -4.14 -7.52 -4.13
CA HIS A 59 -5.37 -8.01 -4.74
C HIS A 59 -5.69 -9.39 -4.15
N VAL A 60 -6.95 -9.62 -3.80
CA VAL A 60 -7.45 -10.93 -3.37
C VAL A 60 -8.53 -11.45 -4.32
N THR A 61 -8.69 -12.77 -4.40
CA THR A 61 -9.74 -13.39 -5.18
C THR A 61 -11.14 -12.93 -4.73
N HIS A 62 -12.06 -12.80 -5.69
CA HIS A 62 -13.44 -12.38 -5.46
C HIS A 62 -14.44 -13.24 -6.25
N ASN A 63 -15.69 -13.31 -5.77
CA ASN A 63 -16.80 -13.98 -6.46
C ASN A 63 -17.66 -13.00 -7.28
N GLY A 64 -17.16 -11.78 -7.49
CA GLY A 64 -17.84 -10.68 -8.16
C GLY A 64 -18.21 -9.61 -7.13
N THR A 65 -19.16 -9.91 -6.26
CA THR A 65 -19.67 -8.93 -5.29
C THR A 65 -18.95 -8.97 -3.94
N HIS A 66 -18.21 -10.06 -3.65
CA HIS A 66 -17.53 -10.28 -2.36
C HIS A 66 -16.11 -10.78 -2.56
N VAL A 67 -15.27 -10.58 -1.55
CA VAL A 67 -14.00 -11.32 -1.40
C VAL A 67 -14.33 -12.80 -1.25
N SER A 68 -13.61 -13.67 -1.96
CA SER A 68 -13.88 -15.11 -1.95
C SER A 68 -13.76 -15.71 -0.55
N THR A 69 -14.54 -16.73 -0.20
CA THR A 69 -14.32 -17.50 1.04
C THR A 69 -13.07 -18.39 0.94
N THR A 70 -12.57 -18.63 -0.27
CA THR A 70 -11.27 -19.24 -0.56
C THR A 70 -10.28 -18.15 -0.96
N VAL A 71 -10.00 -17.20 -0.05
CA VAL A 71 -9.09 -16.08 -0.34
C VAL A 71 -7.74 -16.61 -0.80
N ALA A 72 -7.32 -16.15 -1.98
CA ALA A 72 -5.94 -16.18 -2.41
C ALA A 72 -5.50 -14.76 -2.72
N TRP A 73 -4.27 -14.42 -2.33
CA TRP A 73 -3.60 -13.24 -2.85
C TRP A 73 -3.32 -13.45 -4.33
N VAL A 74 -3.55 -12.42 -5.13
CA VAL A 74 -3.31 -12.37 -6.57
C VAL A 74 -2.24 -11.31 -6.82
N HIS A 75 -1.01 -11.75 -7.06
CA HIS A 75 0.09 -10.86 -7.39
C HIS A 75 0.21 -10.76 -8.91
N MET A 76 0.38 -9.55 -9.41
CA MET A 76 0.48 -9.28 -10.84
C MET A 76 1.77 -8.54 -11.15
N LEU A 77 2.46 -8.99 -12.19
CA LEU A 77 3.59 -8.30 -12.81
C LEU A 77 3.17 -7.94 -14.23
N LEU A 78 3.09 -6.64 -14.50
CA LEU A 78 2.52 -6.09 -15.72
C LEU A 78 3.61 -5.34 -16.49
N CYS A 79 3.78 -5.62 -17.77
CA CYS A 79 4.87 -5.04 -18.57
C CYS A 79 4.34 -4.15 -19.69
N THR A 80 5.13 -3.14 -20.08
CA THR A 80 4.80 -2.23 -21.21
C THR A 80 4.76 -2.93 -22.57
N THR A 81 5.17 -4.19 -22.64
CA THR A 81 5.03 -5.11 -23.78
C THR A 81 3.64 -5.76 -23.87
N GLY A 82 2.75 -5.49 -22.93
CA GLY A 82 1.44 -6.13 -22.81
C GLY A 82 1.45 -7.38 -21.95
N GLU A 83 2.63 -7.92 -21.63
CA GLU A 83 2.76 -9.16 -20.86
C GLU A 83 2.26 -8.98 -19.42
N ALA A 84 1.49 -9.97 -18.96
CA ALA A 84 1.02 -10.04 -17.59
C ALA A 84 1.36 -11.41 -16.99
N HIS A 85 2.14 -11.42 -15.91
CA HIS A 85 2.39 -12.63 -15.14
C HIS A 85 1.62 -12.56 -13.83
N VAL A 86 0.88 -13.63 -13.51
CA VAL A 86 0.03 -13.69 -12.32
C VAL A 86 0.49 -14.85 -11.44
N VAL A 87 0.67 -14.58 -10.14
CA VAL A 87 0.91 -15.61 -9.13
C VAL A 87 -0.19 -15.52 -8.09
N GLN A 88 -0.85 -16.65 -7.85
CA GLN A 88 -1.86 -16.78 -6.82
C GLN A 88 -1.32 -17.57 -5.63
N THR A 89 -1.60 -17.10 -4.42
CA THR A 89 -1.19 -17.80 -3.20
C THR A 89 -2.35 -17.86 -2.21
N ASN A 90 -2.71 -19.06 -1.78
CA ASN A 90 -3.81 -19.26 -0.86
C ASN A 90 -3.50 -18.62 0.50
N PHE A 91 -4.46 -17.88 1.03
CA PHE A 91 -4.39 -17.30 2.37
C PHE A 91 -4.58 -18.38 3.45
N SER A 92 -5.47 -19.35 3.20
CA SER A 92 -6.19 -20.11 4.22
C SER A 92 -5.58 -21.43 4.70
N ARG A 93 -4.36 -21.81 4.31
CA ARG A 93 -3.82 -23.15 4.62
C ARG A 93 -2.56 -23.15 5.50
N PRO A 94 -2.60 -23.77 6.69
CA PRO A 94 -1.43 -23.94 7.53
C PRO A 94 -0.35 -24.82 6.87
N PRO A 95 0.95 -24.57 7.17
CA PRO A 95 2.08 -25.37 6.67
C PRO A 95 2.04 -26.86 7.09
N ASP A 96 1.37 -27.19 8.19
CA ASP A 96 1.46 -28.52 8.84
C ASP A 96 0.62 -29.62 8.14
N SER A 97 -0.06 -29.33 7.04
CA SER A 97 -0.86 -30.31 6.29
C SER A 97 -0.05 -31.30 5.45
N GLY A 98 1.28 -31.33 5.58
CA GLY A 98 2.15 -32.14 4.71
C GLY A 98 2.13 -31.70 3.25
N PHE A 99 1.56 -30.52 2.97
CA PHE A 99 1.55 -29.93 1.64
C PHE A 99 2.97 -29.46 1.30
N LYS A 100 3.67 -30.26 0.50
CA LYS A 100 4.78 -29.71 -0.29
C LYS A 100 4.16 -28.66 -1.19
N PRO A 101 4.66 -27.41 -1.20
CA PRO A 101 4.28 -26.43 -2.20
C PRO A 101 4.73 -26.97 -3.55
N ASN A 102 3.92 -27.82 -4.15
CA ASN A 102 4.01 -28.05 -5.57
C ASN A 102 3.65 -26.69 -6.15
N ALA A 103 4.62 -26.06 -6.81
CA ALA A 103 4.35 -24.99 -7.76
C ALA A 103 3.55 -25.50 -8.98
N SER A 104 2.73 -26.54 -8.80
CA SER A 104 1.67 -26.87 -9.73
C SER A 104 0.59 -25.83 -9.51
N THR A 105 0.50 -24.92 -10.47
CA THR A 105 -0.68 -24.17 -10.88
C THR A 105 -1.94 -25.06 -10.81
N THR A 106 -2.54 -25.21 -9.63
CA THR A 106 -3.86 -25.86 -9.52
C THR A 106 -4.91 -24.85 -9.94
N GLU A 107 -5.55 -25.13 -11.09
CA GLU A 107 -6.69 -24.40 -11.62
C GLU A 107 -7.76 -24.22 -10.53
N LEU A 108 -7.92 -22.97 -10.07
CA LEU A 108 -9.04 -22.59 -9.22
C LEU A 108 -10.26 -22.37 -10.12
N THR A 109 -11.27 -23.21 -9.94
CA THR A 109 -12.57 -23.12 -10.58
C THR A 109 -13.43 -22.08 -9.88
N THR A 110 -13.51 -20.88 -10.45
CA THR A 110 -14.62 -19.90 -10.30
C THR A 110 -14.59 -18.98 -11.52
N ASP A 111 -15.75 -18.80 -12.16
CA ASP A 111 -15.89 -18.39 -13.56
C ASP A 111 -15.33 -16.99 -13.95
N ALA A 112 -15.04 -16.11 -12.98
CA ALA A 112 -14.37 -14.82 -13.25
C ALA A 112 -12.83 -14.93 -13.26
N LEU A 113 -12.26 -15.81 -12.42
CA LEU A 113 -10.82 -16.03 -12.33
C LEU A 113 -10.31 -17.16 -13.21
N VAL A 114 -11.20 -18.03 -13.72
CA VAL A 114 -10.87 -18.94 -14.84
C VAL A 114 -10.40 -18.13 -16.07
N ASN A 115 -10.84 -16.88 -16.23
CA ASN A 115 -10.30 -16.01 -17.26
C ASN A 115 -8.88 -15.54 -16.93
N PHE A 116 -8.56 -15.10 -15.70
CA PHE A 116 -7.16 -14.77 -15.34
C PHE A 116 -6.23 -15.99 -15.25
N GLY A 117 -6.74 -17.16 -14.84
CA GLY A 117 -6.01 -18.42 -14.86
C GLY A 117 -5.75 -18.96 -16.27
N LYS A 118 -6.39 -18.41 -17.31
CA LYS A 118 -6.03 -18.63 -18.72
C LYS A 118 -5.07 -17.56 -19.27
N LEU A 119 -4.72 -16.54 -18.46
CA LEU A 119 -3.82 -15.44 -18.83
C LEU A 119 -2.36 -15.68 -18.44
N TYR A 120 -1.99 -16.88 -17.95
CA TYR A 120 -0.57 -17.24 -17.77
C TYR A 120 0.16 -17.07 -19.11
N ASP A 121 1.06 -16.07 -19.17
CA ASP A 121 1.81 -15.65 -20.37
C ASP A 121 0.94 -15.13 -21.53
N SER A 122 -0.12 -14.41 -21.21
CA SER A 122 -0.91 -13.67 -22.20
C SER A 122 -0.53 -12.19 -22.27
N ARG A 123 -0.70 -11.61 -23.46
CA ARG A 123 -0.63 -10.16 -23.64
C ARG A 123 -2.01 -9.56 -23.45
N LEU A 124 -2.09 -8.50 -22.66
CA LEU A 124 -3.31 -7.79 -22.30
C LEU A 124 -3.24 -6.34 -22.78
N PRO A 125 -4.35 -5.80 -23.33
CA PRO A 125 -4.43 -4.38 -23.56
C PRO A 125 -4.45 -3.66 -22.21
N MET A 126 -3.59 -2.65 -22.06
CA MET A 126 -3.47 -1.93 -20.80
C MET A 126 -3.10 -0.47 -21.02
N THR A 127 -3.42 0.35 -20.02
CA THR A 127 -3.08 1.78 -20.01
C THR A 127 -2.30 2.12 -18.76
N TRP A 128 -1.11 2.65 -18.94
CA TRP A 128 -0.22 3.12 -17.90
C TRP A 128 -0.46 4.60 -17.64
N TYR A 129 -0.72 4.92 -16.38
CA TYR A 129 -0.89 6.26 -15.87
C TYR A 129 0.31 6.64 -15.01
N VAL A 130 0.74 7.89 -15.17
CA VAL A 130 1.87 8.46 -14.44
C VAL A 130 1.32 9.60 -13.59
N LYS A 131 1.58 9.52 -12.30
CA LYS A 131 1.28 10.59 -11.34
C LYS A 131 2.59 11.14 -10.79
N ARG A 132 2.92 12.37 -11.20
CA ARG A 132 4.15 13.04 -10.76
C ARG A 132 4.09 13.41 -9.28
N ILE A 133 5.19 13.19 -8.59
CA ILE A 133 5.34 13.46 -7.15
C ILE A 133 5.95 14.83 -6.85
N SER A 134 6.59 15.44 -7.85
CA SER A 134 7.24 16.74 -7.75
C SER A 134 7.12 17.52 -9.06
N CYS A 135 7.33 18.84 -8.97
CA CYS A 135 7.46 19.70 -10.15
C CYS A 135 8.83 19.58 -10.81
N ASP A 136 9.85 19.15 -10.05
CA ASP A 136 11.20 18.86 -10.55
C ASP A 136 11.34 17.35 -10.76
N SER A 137 11.94 16.94 -11.86
CA SER A 137 12.26 15.54 -12.17
C SER A 137 13.58 15.08 -11.55
N LYS A 138 14.32 15.97 -10.88
CA LYS A 138 15.58 15.63 -10.23
C LYS A 138 15.37 15.03 -8.84
N PRO A 139 16.23 14.09 -8.41
CA PRO A 139 16.22 13.60 -7.05
C PRO A 139 16.61 14.72 -6.07
N VAL A 140 15.98 14.71 -4.90
CA VAL A 140 16.29 15.62 -3.78
C VAL A 140 17.68 15.33 -3.23
N TYR A 141 18.09 14.06 -3.26
CA TYR A 141 19.41 13.60 -2.86
C TYR A 141 19.78 12.32 -3.60
N SER A 142 21.06 12.15 -3.91
CA SER A 142 21.58 10.93 -4.53
C SER A 142 22.92 10.54 -3.93
N HIS A 143 23.18 9.24 -3.84
CA HIS A 143 24.48 8.72 -3.37
C HIS A 143 24.96 7.50 -4.16
N TYR A 144 26.26 7.26 -4.12
CA TYR A 144 26.92 6.05 -4.60
C TYR A 144 26.80 4.89 -3.58
N LEU A 145 27.35 3.72 -3.93
CA LEU A 145 27.33 2.52 -3.08
C LEU A 145 27.96 2.76 -1.70
N ASP A 146 28.99 3.61 -1.61
CA ASP A 146 29.70 3.93 -0.37
C ASP A 146 29.01 5.03 0.47
N GLY A 147 27.82 5.48 0.05
CA GLY A 147 27.08 6.58 0.68
C GLY A 147 27.59 7.97 0.31
N SER A 148 28.65 8.09 -0.50
CA SER A 148 29.14 9.39 -0.94
C SER A 148 28.12 10.07 -1.87
N ARG A 149 27.89 11.37 -1.64
CA ARG A 149 26.89 12.16 -2.36
C ARG A 149 27.25 12.30 -3.83
N VAL A 150 26.26 12.10 -4.71
CA VAL A 150 26.33 12.40 -6.14
C VAL A 150 25.77 13.79 -6.44
N THR A 151 24.52 14.03 -6.04
CA THR A 151 23.79 15.28 -6.30
C THR A 151 22.76 15.53 -5.20
N GLY A 152 22.13 16.71 -5.24
CA GLY A 152 21.14 17.14 -4.27
C GLY A 152 21.75 17.48 -2.90
N SER A 153 20.91 17.55 -1.88
CA SER A 153 21.28 17.98 -0.53
C SER A 153 20.69 17.03 0.49
N PHE A 154 21.54 16.49 1.37
CA PHE A 154 21.05 15.68 2.49
C PHE A 154 20.13 16.49 3.41
N ALA A 155 20.43 17.79 3.61
CA ALA A 155 19.57 18.66 4.42
C ALA A 155 18.17 18.83 3.80
N ASP A 156 18.09 18.91 2.46
CA ASP A 156 16.81 19.02 1.76
C ASP A 156 16.04 17.70 1.84
N LEU A 157 16.70 16.56 1.62
CA LEU A 157 16.08 15.24 1.81
C LEU A 157 15.59 15.07 3.25
N HIS A 158 16.44 15.38 4.23
CA HIS A 158 16.10 15.32 5.64
C HIS A 158 14.85 16.16 5.93
N TYR A 159 14.82 17.43 5.50
CA TYR A 159 13.64 18.28 5.67
C TYR A 159 12.39 17.73 4.96
N MET A 160 12.49 17.37 3.68
CA MET A 160 11.33 16.94 2.89
C MET A 160 10.79 15.58 3.34
N ALA A 161 11.65 14.65 3.77
CA ALA A 161 11.24 13.33 4.26
C ALA A 161 10.36 13.39 5.52
N HIS A 162 10.42 14.49 6.30
CA HIS A 162 9.52 14.72 7.42
C HIS A 162 8.06 14.95 6.98
N LEU A 163 7.86 15.35 5.73
CA LEU A 163 6.57 15.78 5.20
C LEU A 163 6.02 14.77 4.19
N GLY A 164 6.83 14.47 3.18
CA GLY A 164 6.41 13.79 1.96
C GLY A 164 6.58 12.28 1.97
N GLU A 165 5.97 11.65 0.97
CA GLU A 165 6.23 10.27 0.57
C GLU A 165 7.60 10.16 -0.09
N VAL A 166 8.41 9.20 0.32
CA VAL A 166 9.78 9.04 -0.19
C VAL A 166 9.80 7.90 -1.19
N HIS A 167 10.36 8.17 -2.36
CA HIS A 167 10.53 7.22 -3.46
C HIS A 167 12.01 7.09 -3.75
N CYS A 168 12.44 5.88 -4.09
CA CYS A 168 13.83 5.63 -4.45
C CYS A 168 13.94 4.90 -5.77
N VAL A 169 15.02 5.21 -6.49
CA VAL A 169 15.40 4.52 -7.72
C VAL A 169 16.84 4.02 -7.57
N MET A 170 17.04 2.72 -7.80
CA MET A 170 18.37 2.13 -7.89
C MET A 170 19.05 2.59 -9.17
N ARG A 171 20.11 3.37 -9.01
CA ARG A 171 20.89 3.93 -10.12
C ARG A 171 21.62 2.85 -10.93
N ASP A 172 22.01 1.77 -10.27
CA ASP A 172 22.83 0.70 -10.85
C ASP A 172 22.00 -0.41 -11.51
N ARG A 173 20.68 -0.45 -11.26
CA ARG A 173 19.83 -1.61 -11.64
C ARG A 173 18.48 -1.25 -12.25
N GLY A 174 18.11 0.03 -12.32
CA GLY A 174 16.84 0.45 -12.92
C GLY A 174 15.63 -0.06 -12.12
N TYR A 175 15.65 0.04 -10.80
CA TYR A 175 14.57 -0.45 -9.95
C TYR A 175 13.99 0.68 -9.11
N ALA A 176 12.72 1.02 -9.34
CA ALA A 176 12.02 2.10 -8.65
C ALA A 176 10.98 1.54 -7.66
N PHE A 177 10.88 2.16 -6.49
CA PHE A 177 9.98 1.74 -5.42
C PHE A 177 9.74 2.89 -4.45
N PHE A 178 8.68 2.78 -3.64
CA PHE A 178 8.40 3.76 -2.58
C PHE A 178 8.73 3.19 -1.19
N MET A 179 8.95 4.10 -0.24
CA MET A 179 9.19 3.78 1.16
C MET A 179 7.86 3.79 1.91
N ASN A 180 7.48 2.62 2.40
CA ASN A 180 6.32 2.43 3.26
C ASN A 180 6.40 3.22 4.56
N ASN A 181 7.61 3.32 5.13
CA ASN A 181 7.91 4.19 6.27
C ASN A 181 9.36 4.67 6.20
N VAL A 182 9.64 5.80 6.86
CA VAL A 182 10.96 6.45 6.88
C VAL A 182 11.31 6.83 8.30
N VAL A 183 12.52 6.53 8.75
CA VAL A 183 13.13 6.99 10.00
C VAL A 183 14.16 8.04 9.66
N ILE A 184 14.08 9.18 10.33
CA ILE A 184 14.92 10.34 10.05
C ILE A 184 15.78 10.64 11.28
N THR A 185 17.09 10.60 11.11
CA THR A 185 18.05 10.95 12.16
C THR A 185 18.92 12.10 11.69
N ASN A 186 19.71 12.67 12.60
CA ASN A 186 20.62 13.77 12.26
C ASN A 186 21.59 13.44 11.11
N ASP A 187 21.98 12.17 10.99
CA ASP A 187 23.05 11.76 10.07
C ASP A 187 22.52 10.94 8.89
N THR A 188 21.32 10.34 9.00
CA THR A 188 20.77 9.47 7.97
C THR A 188 19.26 9.57 7.81
N VAL A 189 18.81 9.32 6.59
CA VAL A 189 17.42 8.98 6.29
C VAL A 189 17.39 7.50 5.93
N ASN A 190 16.55 6.74 6.64
CA ASN A 190 16.37 5.32 6.41
C ASN A 190 14.92 5.00 6.05
N GLY A 191 14.68 4.33 4.94
CA GLY A 191 13.34 3.90 4.52
C GLY A 191 13.19 2.39 4.56
N GLN A 192 11.97 1.91 4.78
CA GLN A 192 11.61 0.51 4.54
C GLN A 192 10.68 0.43 3.34
N SER A 193 10.92 -0.54 2.47
CA SER A 193 10.04 -0.90 1.37
C SER A 193 9.71 -2.39 1.48
N LEU A 194 8.43 -2.70 1.67
CA LEU A 194 7.94 -3.95 2.26
C LEU A 194 7.05 -4.76 1.31
N ASN A 195 6.69 -4.20 0.15
CA ASN A 195 5.69 -4.75 -0.76
C ASN A 195 6.32 -5.28 -2.05
N HIS A 196 7.15 -6.32 -1.94
CA HIS A 196 7.86 -6.89 -3.09
C HIS A 196 7.80 -8.40 -3.13
N LEU A 197 7.52 -8.99 -4.30
CA LEU A 197 7.81 -10.40 -4.55
C LEU A 197 9.14 -10.57 -5.29
N GLY A 198 9.73 -11.76 -5.10
CA GLY A 198 10.93 -12.16 -5.82
C GLY A 198 10.66 -12.30 -7.32
N GLN A 199 11.43 -11.56 -8.12
CA GLN A 199 11.37 -11.57 -9.59
C GLN A 199 12.64 -12.21 -10.19
N GLN A 200 12.55 -12.68 -11.43
CA GLN A 200 13.69 -13.17 -12.23
C GLN A 200 13.51 -12.83 -13.70
N PHE A 201 14.61 -12.52 -14.38
CA PHE A 201 14.63 -12.40 -15.83
C PHE A 201 14.78 -13.77 -16.46
N THR A 202 13.89 -14.11 -17.40
CA THR A 202 14.09 -15.18 -18.36
C THR A 202 14.76 -14.60 -19.62
N THR A 203 14.95 -15.42 -20.65
CA THR A 203 15.42 -14.93 -21.95
C THR A 203 14.42 -14.01 -22.65
N GLN A 204 13.16 -14.00 -22.21
CA GLN A 204 12.03 -13.39 -22.93
C GLN A 204 11.27 -12.36 -22.08
N ALA A 205 11.22 -12.53 -20.76
CA ALA A 205 10.37 -11.71 -19.90
C ALA A 205 10.89 -11.63 -18.46
N LEU A 206 10.39 -10.65 -17.71
CA LEU A 206 10.50 -10.63 -16.26
C LEU A 206 9.35 -11.44 -15.67
N THR A 207 9.65 -12.43 -14.85
CA THR A 207 8.65 -13.32 -14.23
C THR A 207 8.83 -13.36 -12.72
N PHE A 208 7.81 -13.82 -12.00
CA PHE A 208 7.97 -14.16 -10.59
C PHE A 208 8.86 -15.39 -10.42
N LYS A 209 9.69 -15.40 -9.37
CA LYS A 209 10.45 -16.59 -8.98
C LYS A 209 9.51 -17.66 -8.46
N SER A 210 9.82 -18.91 -8.80
CA SER A 210 9.13 -20.09 -8.27
C SER A 210 10.07 -20.90 -7.35
N PRO A 211 9.66 -21.23 -6.11
CA PRO A 211 8.44 -20.77 -5.45
C PRO A 211 8.50 -19.26 -5.10
N PRO A 212 7.33 -18.58 -5.06
CA PRO A 212 7.26 -17.15 -4.78
C PRO A 212 7.66 -16.83 -3.34
N TYR A 213 8.24 -15.66 -3.15
CA TYR A 213 8.64 -15.16 -1.83
C TYR A 213 8.48 -13.65 -1.77
N TYR A 214 8.06 -13.15 -0.61
CA TYR A 214 8.19 -11.74 -0.27
C TYR A 214 9.64 -11.43 0.06
N TRP A 215 10.07 -10.22 -0.27
CA TRP A 215 11.28 -9.65 0.29
C TRP A 215 11.00 -8.24 0.81
N PHE A 216 11.55 -7.98 1.99
CA PHE A 216 11.46 -6.70 2.67
C PHE A 216 12.85 -6.09 2.66
N SER A 217 12.90 -4.77 2.49
CA SER A 217 14.15 -4.05 2.39
C SER A 217 14.17 -2.80 3.24
N SER A 218 15.26 -2.60 3.96
CA SER A 218 15.62 -1.38 4.65
C SER A 218 16.75 -0.71 3.88
N TRP A 219 16.63 0.59 3.62
CA TRP A 219 17.47 1.38 2.72
C TRP A 219 17.97 2.60 3.46
N SER A 220 19.23 2.97 3.30
CA SER A 220 19.82 4.09 4.03
C SER A 220 20.63 4.98 3.12
N THR A 221 20.65 6.28 3.42
CA THR A 221 21.42 7.31 2.69
C THR A 221 22.93 7.12 2.78
N ASP A 222 23.41 6.26 3.67
CA ASP A 222 24.81 5.83 3.77
C ASP A 222 25.17 4.66 2.83
N GLY A 223 24.28 4.32 1.89
CA GLY A 223 24.51 3.24 0.92
C GLY A 223 24.05 1.88 1.39
N LYS A 224 23.79 1.68 2.69
CA LYS A 224 23.46 0.35 3.22
C LYS A 224 22.06 -0.09 2.85
N ARG A 225 21.96 -1.37 2.56
CA ARG A 225 20.70 -2.09 2.41
C ARG A 225 20.70 -3.37 3.21
N ASP A 226 19.58 -3.62 3.87
CA ASP A 226 19.29 -4.90 4.51
C ASP A 226 18.06 -5.53 3.88
N ASN A 227 18.14 -6.81 3.52
CA ASN A 227 17.04 -7.53 2.89
C ASN A 227 16.72 -8.81 3.64
N SER A 228 15.46 -9.02 3.94
CA SER A 228 14.98 -10.25 4.56
C SER A 228 13.83 -10.83 3.73
N ARG A 229 13.76 -12.17 3.62
CA ARG A 229 12.91 -12.85 2.62
C ARG A 229 12.13 -14.01 3.23
N TRP A 230 10.88 -14.18 2.80
CA TRP A 230 9.99 -15.25 3.25
C TRP A 230 9.19 -15.83 2.10
N PHE A 231 9.07 -17.16 2.05
CA PHE A 231 8.19 -17.78 1.07
C PHE A 231 6.74 -17.35 1.29
N VAL A 232 6.05 -17.04 0.20
CA VAL A 232 4.63 -16.69 0.25
C VAL A 232 3.83 -17.92 0.65
N GLY A 233 2.79 -17.75 1.47
CA GLY A 233 1.93 -18.83 1.94
C GLY A 233 2.46 -19.62 3.13
N THR A 234 3.77 -19.91 3.22
CA THR A 234 4.32 -20.67 4.37
C THR A 234 4.90 -19.79 5.47
N ALA A 235 5.22 -18.52 5.16
CA ALA A 235 5.97 -17.62 6.05
C ALA A 235 7.27 -18.26 6.58
N GLN A 236 7.88 -19.17 5.81
CA GLN A 236 9.19 -19.72 6.12
C GLN A 236 10.29 -18.75 5.66
N PRO A 237 11.29 -18.45 6.51
CA PRO A 237 12.44 -17.65 6.09
C PRO A 237 13.14 -18.28 4.89
N ARG A 238 13.34 -17.49 3.83
CA ARG A 238 14.08 -17.89 2.62
C ARG A 238 15.54 -17.45 2.69
N GLY A 239 15.82 -16.32 3.33
CA GLY A 239 17.18 -15.81 3.48
C GLY A 239 17.24 -14.35 3.89
N HIS A 240 18.41 -13.95 4.36
CA HIS A 240 18.72 -12.60 4.81
C HIS A 240 20.09 -12.23 4.24
N ASN A 241 20.22 -11.06 3.62
CA ASN A 241 21.52 -10.50 3.28
C ASN A 241 21.52 -8.99 3.44
N ASN A 242 22.69 -8.43 3.67
CA ASN A 242 22.97 -7.02 3.55
C ASN A 242 23.94 -6.79 2.38
N ASP A 243 23.86 -5.61 1.80
CA ASP A 243 24.77 -5.13 0.78
C ASP A 243 24.70 -3.60 0.69
N TYR A 244 25.31 -3.03 -0.35
CA TYR A 244 25.34 -1.61 -0.63
C TYR A 244 24.67 -1.32 -1.96
N VAL A 245 23.98 -0.18 -2.04
CA VAL A 245 23.20 0.25 -3.21
C VAL A 245 23.34 1.75 -3.44
N ALA A 246 23.30 2.15 -4.70
CA ALA A 246 23.34 3.55 -5.11
C ALA A 246 21.91 3.99 -5.40
N LEU A 247 21.43 5.01 -4.71
CA LEU A 247 20.04 5.44 -4.78
C LEU A 247 19.93 6.90 -5.17
N ASP A 248 18.92 7.17 -5.99
CA ASP A 248 18.31 8.48 -6.16
C ASP A 248 17.06 8.55 -5.28
N TRP A 249 17.00 9.56 -4.40
CA TRP A 249 15.92 9.78 -3.44
C TRP A 249 15.04 10.93 -3.93
N TYR A 250 13.78 10.62 -4.17
CA TYR A 250 12.73 11.56 -4.54
C TYR A 250 11.76 11.71 -3.37
N VAL A 251 11.18 12.90 -3.22
CA VAL A 251 10.19 13.16 -2.18
C VAL A 251 8.98 13.83 -2.79
N ASP A 252 7.80 13.27 -2.52
CA ASP A 252 6.53 13.86 -2.90
C ASP A 252 6.34 15.20 -2.18
N SER A 253 6.43 16.27 -2.96
CA SER A 253 6.31 17.65 -2.48
C SER A 253 4.87 18.06 -2.18
N CYS A 254 3.88 17.25 -2.56
CA CYS A 254 2.46 17.55 -2.37
C CYS A 254 1.96 17.07 -1.00
N TRP A 255 2.71 17.38 0.07
CA TRP A 255 2.36 17.07 1.45
C TRP A 255 2.66 18.28 2.33
N ARG A 256 1.84 18.49 3.36
CA ARG A 256 2.08 19.56 4.35
C ARG A 256 1.68 19.14 5.74
N LEU A 257 2.37 19.68 6.74
CA LEU A 257 1.97 19.62 8.14
C LEU A 257 0.67 20.42 8.32
N VAL A 258 -0.32 19.84 9.02
CA VAL A 258 -1.59 20.51 9.35
C VAL A 258 -1.89 20.53 10.83
N TYR A 259 -1.33 19.59 11.59
CA TYR A 259 -1.54 19.49 13.02
C TYR A 259 -0.36 18.82 13.71
N GLU A 260 -0.03 19.27 14.90
CA GLU A 260 0.92 18.62 15.80
C GLU A 260 0.36 18.69 17.21
N ASN A 261 0.33 17.56 17.89
CA ASN A 261 0.02 17.49 19.31
C ASN A 261 1.27 17.11 20.12
N ASP A 262 1.30 17.49 21.38
CA ASP A 262 2.30 17.04 22.34
C ASP A 262 1.94 15.66 22.94
N GLN A 263 2.74 15.20 23.90
CA GLN A 263 2.53 13.94 24.62
C GLN A 263 1.27 13.90 25.51
N TYR A 264 0.61 15.03 25.74
CA TYR A 264 -0.64 15.12 26.50
C TYR A 264 -1.85 15.31 25.57
N GLY A 265 -1.63 15.30 24.25
CA GLY A 265 -2.67 15.56 23.25
C GLY A 265 -3.02 17.03 23.10
N LEU A 266 -2.24 17.93 23.69
CA LEU A 266 -2.46 19.37 23.54
C LEU A 266 -1.90 19.86 22.20
N PRO A 267 -2.57 20.79 21.53
CA PRO A 267 -2.11 21.32 20.25
C PRO A 267 -0.80 22.09 20.45
N LYS A 268 0.21 21.75 19.64
CA LYS A 268 1.51 22.42 19.60
C LYS A 268 1.66 23.28 18.35
N SER A 269 1.16 22.82 17.20
CA SER A 269 1.10 23.60 15.97
C SER A 269 -0.08 23.17 15.07
N GLY A 270 -0.52 24.04 14.17
CA GLY A 270 -1.64 23.75 13.27
C GLY A 270 -3.01 23.69 13.96
N SER A 271 -3.98 23.04 13.32
CA SER A 271 -5.37 22.94 13.80
C SER A 271 -5.93 21.53 13.63
N LEU A 272 -6.49 20.98 14.71
CA LEU A 272 -7.18 19.68 14.67
C LEU A 272 -8.43 19.74 13.78
N ASP A 273 -9.15 20.86 13.79
CA ASP A 273 -10.31 21.07 12.91
C ASP A 273 -9.90 21.09 11.44
N GLU A 274 -8.74 21.67 11.12
CA GLU A 274 -8.20 21.64 9.77
C GLU A 274 -7.82 20.21 9.36
N LEU A 275 -7.19 19.43 10.24
CA LEU A 275 -6.89 18.02 9.99
C LEU A 275 -8.18 17.23 9.70
N ILE A 276 -9.21 17.37 10.54
CA ILE A 276 -10.51 16.72 10.37
C ILE A 276 -11.16 17.14 9.05
N LEU A 277 -11.13 18.43 8.71
CA LEU A 277 -11.65 18.93 7.44
C LEU A 277 -10.94 18.30 6.25
N MET A 278 -9.60 18.31 6.24
CA MET A 278 -8.81 17.72 5.14
C MET A 278 -9.10 16.21 4.98
N ILE A 279 -9.23 15.47 6.09
CA ILE A 279 -9.64 14.07 6.05
C ILE A 279 -11.04 13.92 5.46
N SER A 280 -11.99 14.74 5.87
CA SER A 280 -13.38 14.71 5.39
C SER A 280 -13.51 15.03 3.89
N LEU A 281 -12.54 15.77 3.34
CA LEU A 281 -12.42 16.07 1.91
C LEU A 281 -11.72 14.95 1.12
N GLY A 282 -11.31 13.86 1.79
CA GLY A 282 -10.72 12.68 1.16
C GLY A 282 -9.20 12.71 1.05
N HIS A 283 -8.51 13.63 1.71
CA HIS A 283 -7.04 13.67 1.65
C HIS A 283 -6.40 12.49 2.41
N ARG A 284 -5.26 12.01 1.90
CA ARG A 284 -4.41 11.04 2.58
C ARG A 284 -3.71 11.68 3.76
N VAL A 285 -3.34 10.85 4.74
CA VAL A 285 -2.71 11.29 5.99
C VAL A 285 -1.45 10.49 6.23
N ARG A 286 -0.37 11.19 6.53
CA ARG A 286 0.86 10.62 7.10
C ARG A 286 0.99 11.11 8.53
N VAL A 287 1.62 10.30 9.36
CA VAL A 287 1.91 10.62 10.75
C VAL A 287 3.39 10.47 11.00
N MET A 288 3.95 11.41 11.76
CA MET A 288 5.29 11.30 12.32
C MET A 288 5.15 11.05 13.82
N VAL A 289 5.70 9.92 14.26
CA VAL A 289 5.77 9.53 15.66
C VAL A 289 7.24 9.31 15.99
N ASP A 290 7.73 10.06 16.98
CA ASP A 290 9.17 10.14 17.25
C ASP A 290 9.88 10.54 15.94
N ASP A 291 10.82 9.73 15.45
CA ASP A 291 11.56 9.98 14.21
C ASP A 291 11.00 9.21 12.99
N THR A 292 9.89 8.48 13.15
CA THR A 292 9.31 7.63 12.10
C THR A 292 8.13 8.33 11.43
N VAL A 293 8.19 8.46 10.10
CA VAL A 293 7.09 8.92 9.24
C VAL A 293 6.48 7.72 8.50
N VAL A 294 5.15 7.61 8.53
CA VAL A 294 4.40 6.50 7.88
C VAL A 294 3.05 7.00 7.38
N GLU A 295 2.58 6.46 6.24
CA GLU A 295 1.21 6.71 5.76
C GLU A 295 0.20 5.87 6.54
N ALA A 296 -0.93 6.49 6.90
CA ALA A 296 -2.03 5.78 7.54
C ALA A 296 -2.78 4.91 6.52
N ASN A 297 -2.87 3.61 6.78
CA ASN A 297 -3.66 2.68 5.96
C ASN A 297 -5.16 2.91 6.13
N SER A 298 -5.57 3.34 7.34
CA SER A 298 -6.92 3.84 7.58
C SER A 298 -6.93 4.92 8.65
N ILE A 299 -7.95 5.77 8.59
CA ILE A 299 -8.19 6.86 9.54
C ILE A 299 -9.60 6.72 10.09
N ARG A 300 -9.75 6.84 11.41
CA ARG A 300 -11.04 7.03 12.06
C ARG A 300 -11.17 8.46 12.56
N VAL A 301 -12.31 9.09 12.33
CA VAL A 301 -12.69 10.37 12.90
C VAL A 301 -13.94 10.18 13.75
N THR A 302 -13.82 10.38 15.05
CA THR A 302 -14.92 10.15 16.01
C THR A 302 -14.79 11.08 17.21
N ASP A 303 -15.91 11.65 17.66
CA ASP A 303 -15.97 12.51 18.84
C ASP A 303 -14.98 13.71 18.81
N GLY A 304 -14.65 14.21 17.61
CA GLY A 304 -13.67 15.29 17.41
C GLY A 304 -12.20 14.87 17.46
N PHE A 305 -11.91 13.57 17.50
CA PHE A 305 -10.56 13.02 17.50
C PHE A 305 -10.24 12.26 16.21
N VAL A 306 -8.95 12.17 15.89
CA VAL A 306 -8.44 11.44 14.73
C VAL A 306 -7.55 10.30 15.20
N ILE A 307 -7.74 9.13 14.60
CA ILE A 307 -7.00 7.91 14.90
C ILE A 307 -6.48 7.34 13.60
N ALA A 308 -5.16 7.18 13.49
CA ALA A 308 -4.51 6.53 12.37
C ALA A 308 -4.14 5.10 12.71
N GLN A 309 -4.49 4.16 11.83
CA GLN A 309 -3.97 2.80 11.85
C GLN A 309 -2.88 2.65 10.78
N THR A 310 -1.71 2.16 11.19
CA THR A 310 -0.55 1.93 10.30
C THR A 310 -0.11 0.48 10.40
N LEU A 311 0.11 -0.18 9.27
CA LEU A 311 0.48 -1.60 9.17
C LEU A 311 1.82 -1.82 8.47
N GLU A 312 2.35 -0.77 7.84
CA GLU A 312 3.44 -0.83 6.88
C GLU A 312 4.79 -0.48 7.53
N GLU A 313 5.09 -1.09 8.69
CA GLU A 313 6.37 -0.96 9.40
C GLU A 313 6.85 -2.32 9.91
N MET A 314 8.16 -2.55 9.84
CA MET A 314 8.81 -3.70 10.47
C MET A 314 9.77 -3.28 11.58
N GLY A 315 9.91 -4.15 12.59
CA GLY A 315 10.82 -3.98 13.71
C GLY A 315 12.28 -3.86 13.25
N ARG A 316 12.99 -2.87 13.82
CA ARG A 316 14.41 -2.59 13.61
C ARG A 316 15.26 -3.09 14.77
N ARG A 317 16.55 -3.39 14.55
CA ARG A 317 17.47 -3.92 15.58
C ARG A 317 17.73 -2.97 16.75
N ARG A 318 17.77 -1.65 16.50
CA ARG A 318 17.99 -0.63 17.53
C ARG A 318 19.25 -0.87 18.40
N THR A 319 20.34 -1.29 17.79
CA THR A 319 21.59 -1.68 18.46
C THR A 319 22.49 -0.51 18.86
N GLY A 320 22.19 0.72 18.42
CA GLY A 320 23.10 1.86 18.58
C GLY A 320 24.40 1.73 17.79
N SER A 321 24.45 0.78 16.85
CA SER A 321 25.56 0.57 15.93
C SER A 321 25.19 1.04 14.53
N SER A 322 26.11 0.89 13.57
CA SER A 322 25.88 1.23 12.17
C SER A 322 24.74 0.44 11.48
N ASP A 323 24.18 -0.56 12.16
CA ASP A 323 23.15 -1.47 11.65
C ASP A 323 21.80 -1.23 12.36
N ASN A 324 21.64 -0.04 12.98
CA ASN A 324 20.51 0.33 13.81
C ASN A 324 19.14 0.13 13.11
N PHE A 325 19.16 0.27 11.77
CA PHE A 325 18.00 0.24 10.90
C PHE A 325 17.77 -1.09 10.19
N PHE A 326 18.65 -2.07 10.40
CA PHE A 326 18.46 -3.41 9.85
C PHE A 326 17.25 -4.07 10.50
N PHE A 327 16.67 -5.03 9.78
CA PHE A 327 15.56 -5.81 10.32
C PHE A 327 16.02 -6.56 11.56
N ASN A 328 15.12 -6.59 12.55
CA ASN A 328 15.33 -7.41 13.75
C ASN A 328 15.59 -8.87 13.34
N THR A 329 16.52 -9.54 14.02
CA THR A 329 16.79 -10.97 13.83
C THR A 329 15.53 -11.81 13.99
N GLU A 330 14.64 -11.38 14.90
CA GLU A 330 13.26 -11.82 14.91
C GLU A 330 12.41 -10.81 14.13
N ALA A 331 12.21 -11.07 12.85
CA ALA A 331 11.45 -10.18 11.98
C ALA A 331 10.00 -10.08 12.47
N MET A 332 9.56 -8.85 12.71
CA MET A 332 8.24 -8.56 13.22
C MET A 332 7.62 -7.41 12.42
N TRP A 333 6.33 -7.54 12.10
CA TRP A 333 5.50 -6.39 11.75
C TRP A 333 5.28 -5.53 13.00
N LYS A 334 5.26 -4.22 12.83
CA LYS A 334 4.84 -3.26 13.85
C LYS A 334 3.57 -2.57 13.36
N TRP A 335 2.45 -2.93 13.94
CA TRP A 335 1.16 -2.31 13.67
C TRP A 335 0.84 -1.31 14.75
N SER A 336 0.36 -0.13 14.37
CA SER A 336 0.18 0.97 15.32
C SER A 336 -1.21 1.58 15.21
N THR A 337 -1.73 2.02 16.34
CA THR A 337 -2.84 3.00 16.41
C THR A 337 -2.30 4.27 17.04
N ILE A 338 -2.44 5.38 16.33
CA ILE A 338 -1.84 6.68 16.65
C ILE A 338 -2.97 7.68 16.77
N HIS A 339 -3.02 8.42 17.88
CA HIS A 339 -4.17 9.26 18.23
C HIS A 339 -3.76 10.72 18.35
N THR A 340 -4.67 11.64 18.01
CA THR A 340 -4.46 13.09 18.25
C THR A 340 -4.40 13.46 19.73
N THR A 341 -4.72 12.51 20.62
CA THR A 341 -4.50 12.60 22.08
C THR A 341 -3.04 12.38 22.49
N GLY A 342 -2.14 12.12 21.54
CA GLY A 342 -0.73 11.79 21.80
C GLY A 342 -0.50 10.32 22.15
N THR A 343 -1.55 9.53 22.32
CA THR A 343 -1.44 8.09 22.60
C THR A 343 -1.03 7.31 21.35
N VAL A 344 0.00 6.49 21.49
CA VAL A 344 0.47 5.54 20.48
C VAL A 344 0.47 4.14 21.07
N ARG A 345 -0.17 3.20 20.37
CA ARG A 345 -0.23 1.79 20.76
C ARG A 345 0.29 0.94 19.62
N ASP A 346 1.42 0.29 19.86
CA ASP A 346 2.08 -0.59 18.92
C ASP A 346 1.80 -2.05 19.30
N VAL A 347 1.62 -2.89 18.29
CA VAL A 347 1.54 -4.34 18.39
C VAL A 347 2.58 -4.92 17.45
N TYR A 348 3.48 -5.74 18.00
CA TYR A 348 4.51 -6.43 17.25
C TYR A 348 4.07 -7.85 16.95
N ILE A 349 4.00 -8.20 15.67
CA ILE A 349 3.55 -9.51 15.19
C ILE A 349 4.72 -10.22 14.52
N SER A 350 5.04 -11.44 14.93
CA SER A 350 6.08 -12.26 14.29
C SER A 350 5.72 -12.53 12.83
N VAL A 351 6.64 -12.29 11.89
CA VAL A 351 6.42 -12.62 10.47
C VAL A 351 6.25 -14.13 10.28
N ASN A 352 7.00 -14.94 11.05
CA ASN A 352 7.01 -16.39 10.90
C ASN A 352 5.72 -17.03 11.41
N THR A 353 5.29 -16.63 12.61
CA THR A 353 4.19 -17.30 13.32
C THR A 353 2.89 -16.53 13.27
N MET A 354 2.93 -15.26 12.86
CA MET A 354 1.80 -14.33 12.91
C MET A 354 1.21 -14.15 14.33
N LYS A 355 1.98 -14.52 15.36
CA LYS A 355 1.63 -14.34 16.78
C LYS A 355 1.99 -12.94 17.25
N THR A 356 1.19 -12.42 18.17
CA THR A 356 1.55 -11.20 18.90
C THR A 356 2.72 -11.49 19.83
N MET A 357 3.83 -10.79 19.61
CA MET A 357 5.08 -10.94 20.37
C MET A 357 5.16 -9.91 21.50
N ARG A 358 4.78 -8.67 21.20
CA ARG A 358 4.91 -7.54 22.12
C ARG A 358 3.83 -6.50 21.87
N ARG A 359 3.50 -5.74 22.91
CA ARG A 359 2.67 -4.53 22.83
C ARG A 359 3.35 -3.41 23.58
N ASP A 360 3.46 -2.26 22.94
CA ASP A 360 4.09 -1.08 23.53
C ASP A 360 3.08 0.06 23.52
N TRP A 361 2.86 0.67 24.69
CA TRP A 361 1.96 1.81 24.83
C TRP A 361 2.74 2.99 25.36
N ARG A 362 2.59 4.14 24.70
CA ARG A 362 3.25 5.38 25.12
C ARG A 362 2.41 6.59 24.75
N SER A 363 2.76 7.71 25.34
CA SER A 363 2.30 9.01 24.90
C SER A 363 3.49 9.83 24.42
N THR A 364 3.38 10.42 23.23
CA THR A 364 4.44 11.19 22.58
C THR A 364 3.84 12.27 21.69
N SER A 365 4.68 13.19 21.23
CA SER A 365 4.27 14.17 20.23
C SER A 365 4.02 13.49 18.89
N VAL A 366 2.95 13.89 18.20
CA VAL A 366 2.59 13.35 16.89
C VAL A 366 2.40 14.51 15.92
N ARG A 367 3.05 14.43 14.77
CA ARG A 367 2.84 15.37 13.66
C ARG A 367 1.96 14.71 12.61
N TRP A 368 1.02 15.46 12.07
CA TRP A 368 0.00 15.00 11.14
C TRP A 368 0.14 15.78 9.85
N MET A 369 0.46 15.07 8.77
CA MET A 369 0.63 15.63 7.45
C MET A 369 -0.49 15.13 6.54
N VAL A 370 -0.96 15.99 5.65
CA VAL A 370 -1.96 15.62 4.64
C VAL A 370 -1.41 15.85 3.25
N ASP A 371 -1.87 15.05 2.29
CA ASP A 371 -1.58 15.34 0.91
C ASP A 371 -2.29 16.63 0.49
N THR A 372 -1.70 17.39 -0.43
CA THR A 372 -2.23 18.67 -0.92
C THR A 372 -2.87 18.54 -2.29
N ARG A 373 -2.98 17.34 -2.85
CA ARG A 373 -3.60 17.13 -4.16
C ARG A 373 -5.10 17.23 -4.03
N SER A 374 -5.78 17.72 -5.05
CA SER A 374 -7.23 17.81 -5.02
C SER A 374 -7.87 16.42 -5.05
N TRP A 375 -8.71 16.15 -4.05
CA TRP A 375 -9.61 15.01 -4.01
C TRP A 375 -11.02 15.48 -4.36
N LYS A 376 -11.62 14.86 -5.37
CA LYS A 376 -12.98 15.17 -5.80
C LYS A 376 -13.92 14.09 -5.30
N ARG A 377 -15.01 14.49 -4.65
CA ARG A 377 -16.13 13.60 -4.35
C ARG A 377 -16.82 13.19 -5.65
N MET A 378 -16.79 11.90 -5.96
CA MET A 378 -17.33 11.34 -7.20
C MET A 378 -18.74 10.80 -7.03
N LEU A 379 -19.00 10.15 -5.90
CA LEU A 379 -20.27 9.47 -5.61
C LEU A 379 -20.46 9.39 -4.10
N SER A 380 -21.69 9.56 -3.63
CA SER A 380 -22.08 9.23 -2.26
C SER A 380 -23.38 8.41 -2.26
N THR A 381 -23.46 7.39 -1.42
CA THR A 381 -24.67 6.61 -1.15
C THR A 381 -25.01 6.70 0.33
N ASN A 382 -26.31 6.62 0.66
CA ASN A 382 -26.75 6.44 2.05
C ASN A 382 -26.73 4.95 2.45
N ASN A 383 -27.09 4.69 3.71
CA ASN A 383 -27.28 3.37 4.31
C ASN A 383 -28.43 2.51 3.70
N HIS A 384 -29.01 2.94 2.58
CA HIS A 384 -29.96 2.17 1.79
C HIS A 384 -29.47 1.97 0.35
N GLY A 385 -28.20 2.27 0.07
CA GLY A 385 -27.60 2.23 -1.27
C GLY A 385 -28.10 3.33 -2.21
N GLN A 386 -28.90 4.29 -1.73
CA GLN A 386 -29.42 5.36 -2.59
C GLN A 386 -28.38 6.44 -2.78
N VAL A 387 -28.17 6.85 -4.04
CA VAL A 387 -27.25 7.93 -4.38
C VAL A 387 -27.73 9.25 -3.78
N THR A 388 -26.88 9.88 -2.96
CA THR A 388 -27.13 11.19 -2.34
C THR A 388 -26.36 12.33 -3.00
N SER A 389 -25.28 12.01 -3.72
CA SER A 389 -24.47 12.99 -4.48
C SER A 389 -23.66 12.29 -5.57
N GLY A 390 -23.38 13.00 -6.67
CA GLY A 390 -22.54 12.48 -7.76
C GLY A 390 -23.26 11.47 -8.65
N GLN A 391 -22.53 10.81 -9.55
CA GLN A 391 -23.07 9.87 -10.54
C GLN A 391 -22.07 8.73 -10.79
N VAL A 392 -22.57 7.50 -10.97
CA VAL A 392 -21.73 6.31 -11.24
C VAL A 392 -20.88 6.46 -12.52
N PRO A 393 -21.39 7.02 -13.65
CA PRO A 393 -20.57 7.27 -14.83
C PRO A 393 -19.33 8.15 -14.59
N ASP A 394 -19.42 9.15 -13.71
CA ASP A 394 -18.27 10.00 -13.37
C ASP A 394 -17.21 9.19 -12.61
N LEU A 395 -17.63 8.29 -11.73
CA LEU A 395 -16.73 7.37 -11.02
C LEU A 395 -16.07 6.38 -11.99
N ILE A 396 -16.83 5.79 -12.92
CA ILE A 396 -16.27 4.92 -13.97
C ILE A 396 -15.23 5.68 -14.80
N ALA A 397 -15.53 6.91 -15.21
CA ALA A 397 -14.59 7.73 -15.97
C ALA A 397 -13.32 8.03 -15.16
N ALA A 398 -13.44 8.31 -13.86
CA ALA A 398 -12.27 8.51 -13.00
C ALA A 398 -11.40 7.25 -12.90
N VAL A 399 -12.00 6.08 -12.68
CA VAL A 399 -11.26 4.80 -12.61
C VAL A 399 -10.60 4.47 -13.94
N THR A 400 -11.32 4.65 -15.06
CA THR A 400 -10.81 4.40 -16.41
C THR A 400 -9.62 5.30 -16.74
N ASN A 401 -9.64 6.54 -16.24
CA ASN A 401 -8.55 7.52 -16.38
C ASN A 401 -7.46 7.38 -15.30
N GLY A 402 -7.40 6.25 -14.60
CA GLY A 402 -6.32 5.95 -13.65
C GLY A 402 -6.35 6.78 -12.37
N ALA A 403 -7.50 7.32 -11.96
CA ALA A 403 -7.59 8.07 -10.71
C ALA A 403 -7.38 7.17 -9.49
N SER A 404 -6.65 7.66 -8.49
CA SER A 404 -6.58 7.07 -7.15
C SER A 404 -7.93 7.19 -6.46
N ILE A 405 -8.41 6.10 -5.86
CA ILE A 405 -9.74 6.04 -5.21
C ILE A 405 -9.58 5.90 -3.70
N ARG A 406 -10.40 6.65 -2.95
CA ARG A 406 -10.48 6.61 -1.48
C ARG A 406 -11.93 6.66 -1.04
N PHE A 407 -12.19 6.16 0.16
CA PHE A 407 -13.51 6.05 0.77
C PHE A 407 -13.62 6.86 2.05
N ASN A 408 -14.83 7.32 2.31
CA ASN A 408 -15.35 7.55 3.65
C ASN A 408 -16.52 6.58 3.88
N LEU A 409 -16.43 5.79 4.94
CA LEU A 409 -17.38 4.77 5.35
C LEU A 409 -17.95 5.15 6.72
N GLN A 410 -19.28 5.16 6.82
CA GLN A 410 -19.98 5.37 8.08
C GLN A 410 -21.04 4.29 8.24
N GLN A 411 -20.73 3.26 9.03
CA GLN A 411 -21.65 2.15 9.33
C GLN A 411 -22.66 2.52 10.43
N ASP A 412 -22.23 3.27 11.44
CA ASP A 412 -23.05 3.74 12.56
C ASP A 412 -22.58 5.15 12.93
N VAL A 413 -23.53 6.02 13.27
CA VAL A 413 -23.27 7.38 13.76
C VAL A 413 -22.34 7.32 14.98
N ALA A 414 -22.51 6.34 15.87
CA ALA A 414 -21.67 6.19 17.05
C ALA A 414 -20.26 5.66 16.74
N ALA A 415 -20.03 5.02 15.58
CA ALA A 415 -18.71 4.51 15.20
C ALA A 415 -17.80 5.60 14.60
N GLY A 416 -18.38 6.74 14.23
CA GLY A 416 -17.71 7.83 13.52
C GLY A 416 -17.50 7.52 12.03
N PHE A 417 -16.61 8.28 11.40
CA PHE A 417 -16.22 8.12 10.01
C PHE A 417 -14.94 7.29 9.89
N PHE A 418 -14.88 6.39 8.91
CA PHE A 418 -13.71 5.57 8.62
C PHE A 418 -13.26 5.81 7.18
N PHE A 419 -12.00 6.22 7.01
CA PHE A 419 -11.42 6.56 5.72
C PHE A 419 -10.34 5.57 5.33
N THR A 420 -10.34 5.14 4.08
CA THR A 420 -9.38 4.18 3.54
C THR A 420 -9.18 4.32 2.02
N ASN A 421 -8.01 3.92 1.52
CA ASN A 421 -7.69 3.87 0.10
C ASN A 421 -8.13 2.55 -0.54
N ALA A 422 -8.55 2.60 -1.80
CA ALA A 422 -8.69 1.39 -2.61
C ALA A 422 -7.30 0.82 -2.97
N ASP A 423 -7.12 -0.47 -2.75
CA ASP A 423 -5.91 -1.19 -3.18
C ASP A 423 -5.99 -1.57 -4.65
N ASN A 424 -7.18 -1.97 -5.11
CA ASN A 424 -7.54 -2.14 -6.51
C ASN A 424 -9.01 -1.80 -6.74
N VAL A 425 -9.34 -1.49 -7.99
CA VAL A 425 -10.70 -1.13 -8.42
C VAL A 425 -11.01 -1.85 -9.71
N ARG A 426 -12.20 -2.43 -9.83
CA ARG A 426 -12.71 -3.03 -11.07
C ARG A 426 -14.01 -2.38 -11.52
N VAL A 427 -14.24 -2.34 -12.83
CA VAL A 427 -15.51 -1.95 -13.42
C VAL A 427 -16.07 -3.13 -14.19
N ASP A 428 -17.27 -3.55 -13.81
CA ASP A 428 -17.95 -4.72 -14.33
C ASP A 428 -19.44 -4.40 -14.51
N ASN A 429 -19.94 -4.58 -15.73
CA ASN A 429 -21.35 -4.32 -16.09
C ASN A 429 -21.89 -2.95 -15.63
N GLY A 430 -21.05 -1.90 -15.70
CA GLY A 430 -21.41 -0.54 -15.30
C GLY A 430 -21.44 -0.31 -13.79
N VAL A 431 -20.97 -1.27 -12.99
CA VAL A 431 -20.80 -1.14 -11.54
C VAL A 431 -19.31 -1.09 -11.21
N VAL A 432 -18.94 -0.20 -10.29
CA VAL A 432 -17.56 -0.07 -9.80
C VAL A 432 -17.45 -0.84 -8.48
N PHE A 433 -16.47 -1.74 -8.40
CA PHE A 433 -16.12 -2.46 -7.18
C PHE A 433 -14.70 -2.11 -6.77
N ALA A 434 -14.45 -1.97 -5.48
CA ALA A 434 -13.13 -1.68 -4.96
C ALA A 434 -12.78 -2.56 -3.77
N GLN A 435 -11.55 -3.05 -3.75
CA GLN A 435 -11.00 -3.77 -2.61
C GLN A 435 -10.20 -2.85 -1.71
N CYS A 436 -10.43 -2.94 -0.40
CA CYS A 436 -9.59 -2.31 0.63
C CYS A 436 -9.12 -3.41 1.58
N LEU A 437 -7.83 -3.74 1.54
CA LEU A 437 -7.24 -4.98 2.04
C LEU A 437 -6.28 -4.74 3.22
N ARG A 438 -5.81 -3.50 3.40
CA ARG A 438 -4.81 -3.13 4.40
C ARG A 438 -5.44 -2.66 5.70
N HIS A 439 -6.25 -3.53 6.31
CA HIS A 439 -6.92 -3.22 7.57
C HIS A 439 -6.79 -4.35 8.58
N ILE A 440 -6.61 -3.97 9.85
CA ILE A 440 -6.64 -4.89 10.97
C ILE A 440 -7.71 -4.50 11.97
N SER A 441 -8.26 -5.50 12.67
CA SER A 441 -9.30 -5.28 13.65
C SER A 441 -8.82 -4.43 14.83
N ASP A 442 -9.61 -3.40 15.12
CA ASP A 442 -9.46 -2.54 16.29
C ASP A 442 -10.70 -2.64 17.19
N LYS A 443 -10.63 -2.04 18.36
CA LYS A 443 -11.75 -1.86 19.29
C LYS A 443 -11.59 -0.56 20.05
N ARG A 444 -12.69 -0.01 20.58
CA ARG A 444 -12.62 1.10 21.55
C ARG A 444 -11.79 0.68 22.76
N SER A 445 -10.96 1.59 23.24
CA SER A 445 -10.18 1.43 24.45
C SER A 445 -11.00 1.73 25.71
N ILE A 446 -10.41 1.45 26.88
CA ILE A 446 -10.90 1.90 28.19
C ILE A 446 -10.78 3.42 28.32
N LYS A 447 -9.78 4.03 27.66
CA LYS A 447 -9.69 5.49 27.54
C LYS A 447 -10.72 5.97 26.52
N ALA A 448 -11.50 6.98 26.91
CA ALA A 448 -12.48 7.60 26.03
C ALA A 448 -11.80 8.09 24.74
N ASN A 449 -12.49 7.93 23.61
CA ASN A 449 -12.08 8.41 22.29
C ASN A 449 -10.76 7.82 21.76
N GLU A 450 -10.30 6.70 22.32
CA GLU A 450 -9.15 5.95 21.83
C GLU A 450 -9.57 4.57 21.33
N TYR A 451 -8.81 4.05 20.37
CA TYR A 451 -8.95 2.71 19.83
C TYR A 451 -7.63 1.96 20.02
N GLU A 452 -7.71 0.63 20.00
CA GLU A 452 -6.53 -0.22 20.02
C GLU A 452 -6.76 -1.44 19.14
N ILE A 453 -5.67 -1.94 18.54
CA ILE A 453 -5.68 -3.21 17.83
C ILE A 453 -6.11 -4.32 18.80
N GLN A 454 -6.99 -5.22 18.36
CA GLN A 454 -7.50 -6.30 19.20
C GLN A 454 -6.39 -7.29 19.58
N LEU A 455 -6.54 -7.97 20.72
CA LEU A 455 -5.53 -8.94 21.21
C LEU A 455 -5.34 -10.11 20.25
N LYS A 456 -6.43 -10.55 19.62
CA LYS A 456 -6.45 -11.52 18.54
C LYS A 456 -6.81 -10.78 17.25
N PRO A 457 -5.83 -10.13 16.60
CA PRO A 457 -6.13 -9.33 15.42
C PRO A 457 -6.61 -10.23 14.28
N PHE A 458 -7.49 -9.67 13.47
CA PHE A 458 -7.95 -10.27 12.22
C PHE A 458 -7.89 -9.22 11.11
N TYR A 459 -7.56 -9.65 9.90
CA TYR A 459 -7.75 -8.82 8.71
C TYR A 459 -9.24 -8.69 8.42
N TRP A 460 -9.65 -7.56 7.88
CA TRP A 460 -11.01 -7.32 7.41
C TRP A 460 -10.89 -6.73 6.02
N PHE A 461 -11.10 -7.60 5.03
CA PHE A 461 -11.04 -7.24 3.62
C PHE A 461 -12.39 -6.70 3.20
N LEU A 462 -12.41 -5.47 2.70
CA LEU A 462 -13.62 -4.80 2.25
C LEU A 462 -13.73 -4.91 0.73
N MET A 463 -14.93 -5.22 0.26
CA MET A 463 -15.35 -5.05 -1.13
C MET A 463 -16.48 -4.03 -1.16
N ILE A 464 -16.26 -2.90 -1.81
CA ILE A 464 -17.17 -1.75 -1.81
C ILE A 464 -17.72 -1.57 -3.22
N SER A 465 -19.04 -1.48 -3.35
CA SER A 465 -19.74 -1.34 -4.64
C SER A 465 -20.29 0.07 -4.83
N SER A 466 -20.30 0.58 -6.07
CA SER A 466 -20.97 1.84 -6.41
C SER A 466 -22.49 1.79 -6.27
N LEU A 467 -23.07 0.61 -6.01
CA LEU A 467 -24.46 0.43 -5.61
C LEU A 467 -24.72 0.77 -4.13
N GLY A 468 -23.66 1.08 -3.38
CA GLY A 468 -23.73 1.42 -1.95
C GLY A 468 -23.67 0.21 -1.01
N ASP A 469 -23.42 -0.98 -1.54
CA ASP A 469 -23.14 -2.17 -0.74
C ASP A 469 -21.68 -2.23 -0.31
N MET A 470 -21.45 -2.70 0.91
CA MET A 470 -20.13 -3.04 1.41
C MET A 470 -20.14 -4.47 1.97
N ALA A 471 -19.35 -5.35 1.34
CA ALA A 471 -19.07 -6.67 1.85
C ALA A 471 -17.75 -6.67 2.63
N MET A 472 -17.70 -7.45 3.70
CA MET A 472 -16.56 -7.58 4.60
C MET A 472 -16.27 -9.06 4.85
N SER A 473 -15.03 -9.46 4.58
CA SER A 473 -14.51 -10.80 4.88
C SER A 473 -13.44 -10.70 5.97
N ALA A 474 -13.68 -11.32 7.13
CA ALA A 474 -12.80 -11.26 8.28
C ALA A 474 -11.94 -12.53 8.40
N TRP A 475 -10.63 -12.37 8.62
CA TRP A 475 -9.64 -13.45 8.59
C TRP A 475 -8.67 -13.37 9.76
N HIS A 476 -8.64 -14.39 10.61
CA HIS A 476 -7.74 -14.41 11.77
C HIS A 476 -6.27 -14.35 11.33
N VAL A 477 -5.48 -13.44 11.91
CA VAL A 477 -4.08 -13.22 11.49
C VAL A 477 -3.21 -14.45 11.71
N GLU A 478 -3.28 -15.04 12.91
CA GLU A 478 -2.47 -16.19 13.30
C GLU A 478 -2.89 -17.47 12.58
N MET A 479 -4.15 -17.87 12.75
CA MET A 479 -4.68 -19.13 12.21
C MET A 479 -4.90 -19.10 10.70
N ARG A 480 -5.01 -17.89 10.12
CA ARG A 480 -5.38 -17.65 8.71
C ARG A 480 -6.70 -18.28 8.31
N GLU A 481 -7.61 -18.37 9.26
CA GLU A 481 -8.95 -18.90 9.07
C GLU A 481 -9.95 -17.77 8.88
N GLN A 482 -10.93 -18.00 8.01
CA GLN A 482 -12.05 -17.08 7.88
C GLN A 482 -12.87 -17.12 9.17
N LEU A 483 -13.10 -15.95 9.76
CA LEU A 483 -13.92 -15.80 10.96
C LEU A 483 -15.38 -15.63 10.58
N TYR A 484 -15.66 -14.72 9.66
CA TYR A 484 -17.00 -14.49 9.14
C TYR A 484 -16.94 -13.76 7.79
N ASP A 485 -18.04 -13.83 7.06
CA ASP A 485 -18.32 -13.06 5.86
C ASP A 485 -19.65 -12.34 6.09
N SER A 486 -19.69 -11.03 5.86
CA SER A 486 -20.83 -10.20 6.18
C SER A 486 -21.02 -9.12 5.13
N VAL A 487 -22.28 -8.86 4.79
CA VAL A 487 -22.66 -7.69 4.01
C VAL A 487 -23.19 -6.66 4.99
N ALA A 488 -22.62 -5.46 4.95
CA ALA A 488 -23.14 -4.29 5.63
C ALA A 488 -23.88 -3.42 4.59
N PRO A 489 -25.17 -3.69 4.30
CA PRO A 489 -25.94 -2.86 3.37
C PRO A 489 -26.20 -1.45 3.94
N GLU A 490 -25.97 -1.25 5.24
CA GLU A 490 -26.34 -0.05 5.99
C GLU A 490 -25.19 0.95 6.19
N ALA A 491 -24.24 1.03 5.26
CA ALA A 491 -23.16 2.01 5.34
C ALA A 491 -23.46 3.24 4.47
N ASN A 492 -23.25 4.46 5.01
CA ASN A 492 -23.08 5.63 4.15
C ASN A 492 -21.68 5.55 3.54
N ILE A 493 -21.57 5.64 2.22
CA ILE A 493 -20.32 5.46 1.49
C ILE A 493 -20.09 6.71 0.64
N THR A 494 -18.91 7.31 0.73
CA THR A 494 -18.48 8.39 -0.16
C THR A 494 -17.18 8.03 -0.86
N TRP A 495 -17.18 8.17 -2.18
CA TRP A 495 -16.08 7.89 -3.08
C TRP A 495 -15.36 9.19 -3.42
N PHE A 496 -14.05 9.22 -3.22
CA PHE A 496 -13.17 10.30 -3.63
C PHE A 496 -12.21 9.83 -4.71
N ALA A 497 -11.89 10.70 -5.66
CA ALA A 497 -10.90 10.45 -6.69
C ALA A 497 -9.83 11.56 -6.72
N SER A 498 -8.57 11.15 -6.89
CA SER A 498 -7.43 12.04 -7.15
C SER A 498 -6.70 11.56 -8.41
N PHE A 499 -6.57 12.47 -9.38
CA PHE A 499 -5.92 12.21 -10.67
C PHE A 499 -4.40 12.36 -10.59
#